data_AF-A0A7Z9HVT1-F1
#
_entry.id   AF-A0A7Z9HVT1-F1
#
_cell.length_a   1.000
_cell.length_b   1.000
_cell.length_c   1.000
_cell.angle_alpha   90.00
_cell.angle_beta   90.00
_cell.angle_gamma   90.00
#
_symmetry.space_group_name_H-M   'P 1'
#
loop_
_entity.id
_entity.type
_entity.pdbx_description
1 polymer ?
#
loop_
_entity_poly.entity_id
_entity_poly.type
_entity_poly.pdbx_seq_one_letter_code
_entity_poly.pdbx_strand_id
1 'polypeptide(L)'
;MTQIYMGIYAMKDPATVELGGKLQAFLDQYDFKFESDSDANNPIHIVLTHDAADVPFRVLSARHLVILLEEATEIAHYAGTELFRYLELCLALGLVQRKALACNPLIINEDLQHPENERCLFNCTGEIQSYALQVEGFYVCRAYREFYLCLCCEREFEQLDRQLNLLRKGPKYSEK
;
A
#
# COMPACT_ATOMS: atom_id res chain seq x y z
N MET A 1 5.21 19.14 12.98
CA MET A 1 5.69 17.74 12.82
C MET A 1 4.45 16.87 12.86
N THR A 2 4.05 16.28 11.74
CA THR A 2 2.94 15.31 11.72
C THR A 2 3.47 14.01 12.29
N GLN A 3 2.96 13.57 13.44
CA GLN A 3 3.35 12.29 14.04
C GLN A 3 2.57 11.17 13.34
N ILE A 4 3.28 10.26 12.66
CA ILE A 4 2.70 9.01 12.20
C ILE A 4 2.69 8.08 13.41
N TYR A 5 1.52 7.86 14.02
CA TYR A 5 1.37 6.75 14.95
C TYR A 5 0.90 5.55 14.15
N MET A 6 1.85 4.76 13.68
CA MET A 6 1.58 3.38 13.32
C MET A 6 1.23 2.65 14.62
N GLY A 7 -0.05 2.76 14.99
CA GLY A 7 -0.64 1.95 16.03
C GLY A 7 -0.67 0.52 15.50
N ILE A 8 0.35 -0.26 15.84
CA ILE A 8 0.36 -1.71 15.68
C ILE A 8 -0.65 -2.27 16.70
N TYR A 9 -1.93 -1.98 16.48
CA TYR A 9 -3.02 -2.52 17.28
C TYR A 9 -3.33 -3.89 16.73
N ALA A 10 -3.10 -4.88 17.58
CA ALA A 10 -2.94 -6.30 17.27
C ALA A 10 -1.56 -6.63 16.70
N MET A 11 -0.60 -6.92 17.59
CA MET A 11 -0.23 -8.31 17.87
C MET A 11 0.98 -8.34 18.82
N LYS A 12 0.96 -9.29 19.77
CA LYS A 12 2.06 -9.56 20.71
C LYS A 12 3.24 -10.30 20.05
N ASP A 13 3.18 -10.49 18.73
CA ASP A 13 4.16 -11.25 17.96
C ASP A 13 5.39 -10.37 17.63
N PRO A 14 6.60 -10.76 18.05
CA PRO A 14 7.82 -10.00 17.79
C PRO A 14 8.12 -9.75 16.30
N ALA A 15 7.79 -10.69 15.41
CA ALA A 15 8.08 -10.54 13.98
C ALA A 15 7.23 -9.44 13.35
N THR A 16 5.96 -9.35 13.70
CA THR A 16 5.06 -8.26 13.27
C THR A 16 5.53 -6.90 13.78
N VAL A 17 6.01 -6.82 15.02
CA VAL A 17 6.57 -5.59 15.59
C VAL A 17 7.82 -5.14 14.81
N GLU A 18 8.70 -6.09 14.45
CA GLU A 18 9.88 -5.81 13.64
C GLU A 18 9.49 -5.30 12.24
N LEU A 19 8.52 -5.95 11.58
CA LEU A 19 8.00 -5.51 10.29
C LEU A 19 7.41 -4.09 10.37
N GLY A 20 6.63 -3.80 11.40
CA GLY A 20 6.14 -2.46 11.67
C GLY A 20 7.29 -1.46 11.76
N GLY A 21 8.29 -1.73 12.60
CA GLY A 21 9.47 -0.85 12.74
C GLY A 21 10.18 -0.57 11.41
N LYS A 22 10.31 -1.58 10.54
CA LYS A 22 10.89 -1.39 9.20
C LYS A 22 10.00 -0.55 8.28
N LEU A 23 8.67 -0.73 8.31
CA LEU A 23 7.74 0.09 7.54
C LEU A 23 7.72 1.54 8.04
N GLN A 24 7.87 1.77 9.35
CA GLN A 24 8.04 3.13 9.88
C GLN A 24 9.31 3.78 9.35
N ALA A 25 10.44 3.05 9.38
CA ALA A 25 11.70 3.57 8.83
C ALA A 25 11.59 3.89 7.32
N PHE A 26 10.85 3.07 6.57
CA PHE A 26 10.49 3.35 5.18
C PHE A 26 9.73 4.69 5.08
N LEU A 27 8.66 4.89 5.85
CA LEU A 27 7.89 6.14 5.83
C LEU A 27 8.75 7.37 6.17
N ASP A 28 9.64 7.23 7.14
CA ASP A 28 10.55 8.30 7.57
C ASP A 28 11.57 8.67 6.48
N GLN A 29 12.06 7.69 5.72
CA GLN A 29 13.02 7.90 4.63
C GLN A 29 12.44 8.77 3.51
N TYR A 30 11.17 8.59 3.17
CA TYR A 30 10.57 9.25 2.01
C TYR A 30 10.03 10.64 2.29
N ASP A 31 10.29 11.16 3.50
CA ASP A 31 9.78 12.45 3.96
C ASP A 31 8.30 12.57 3.60
N PHE A 32 7.51 11.54 3.97
CA PHE A 32 6.05 11.65 4.04
C PHE A 32 5.69 12.65 5.15
N LYS A 33 6.14 13.89 4.99
CA LYS A 33 5.52 15.08 5.56
C LYS A 33 4.18 15.16 4.85
N PHE A 34 3.22 14.45 5.41
CA PHE A 34 1.81 14.69 5.13
C PHE A 34 1.61 16.18 5.37
N GLU A 35 1.54 16.95 4.28
CA GLU A 35 1.28 18.37 4.33
C GLU A 35 0.02 18.52 5.16
N SER A 36 0.17 19.24 6.27
CA SER A 36 -0.82 19.34 7.32
C SER A 36 -2.10 19.94 6.73
N ASP A 37 -3.09 19.09 6.51
CA ASP A 37 -4.49 19.51 6.46
C ASP A 37 -4.87 20.02 7.85
N SER A 38 -4.41 21.21 8.25
CA SER A 38 -4.81 22.00 9.43
C SER A 38 -4.77 21.33 10.83
N ASP A 39 -4.51 20.02 10.93
CA ASP A 39 -4.56 19.21 12.15
C ASP A 39 -3.23 18.48 12.31
N ALA A 40 -2.21 19.20 12.77
CA ALA A 40 -0.91 18.61 13.13
C ALA A 40 -0.98 17.55 14.26
N ASN A 41 -2.18 17.27 14.79
CA ASN A 41 -2.46 16.35 15.90
C ASN A 41 -3.18 15.05 15.48
N ASN A 42 -3.44 14.79 14.20
CA ASN A 42 -4.14 13.56 13.79
C ASN A 42 -3.22 12.55 13.12
N PRO A 43 -2.82 11.48 13.82
CA PRO A 43 -1.95 10.48 13.23
C PRO A 43 -2.65 9.61 12.20
N ILE A 44 -1.85 9.09 11.26
CA ILE A 44 -2.27 8.03 10.37
C ILE A 44 -2.04 6.70 11.08
N HIS A 45 -3.11 5.92 11.20
CA HIS A 45 -3.10 4.58 11.75
C HIS A 45 -2.86 3.57 10.62
N ILE A 46 -1.73 2.86 10.71
CA ILE A 46 -1.39 1.75 9.82
C ILE A 46 -1.45 0.48 10.66
N VAL A 47 -2.30 -0.45 10.26
CA VAL A 47 -2.53 -1.72 10.95
C VAL A 47 -2.00 -2.85 10.09
N LEU A 48 -1.14 -3.70 10.67
CA LEU A 48 -0.75 -4.97 10.08
C LEU A 48 -1.61 -6.06 10.73
N THR A 49 -2.30 -6.88 9.94
CA THR A 49 -3.20 -7.91 10.49
C THR A 49 -3.07 -9.24 9.73
N HIS A 50 -3.38 -10.34 10.41
CA HIS A 50 -3.62 -11.66 9.79
C HIS A 50 -5.12 -11.97 9.66
N ASP A 51 -6.00 -11.05 10.04
CA ASP A 51 -7.44 -11.26 9.93
C ASP A 51 -7.84 -11.36 8.45
N ALA A 52 -8.47 -12.48 8.09
CA ALA A 52 -8.92 -12.78 6.73
C ALA A 52 -9.63 -11.61 6.08
N ALA A 53 -8.96 -11.00 5.10
CA ALA A 53 -9.52 -10.04 4.19
C ALA A 53 -9.20 -10.48 2.77
N ASP A 54 -10.08 -10.13 1.84
CA ASP A 54 -9.96 -10.58 0.45
C ASP A 54 -8.86 -9.82 -0.33
N VAL A 55 -8.23 -8.81 0.30
CA VAL A 55 -7.36 -7.84 -0.38
C VAL A 55 -6.09 -7.56 0.42
N PRO A 56 -4.95 -7.29 -0.26
CA PRO A 56 -3.64 -7.13 0.37
C PRO A 56 -3.49 -5.84 1.18
N PHE A 57 -4.27 -4.82 0.86
CA PHE A 57 -4.36 -3.58 1.63
C PHE A 57 -5.76 -2.99 1.50
N ARG A 58 -6.19 -2.25 2.51
CA ARG A 58 -7.49 -1.59 2.55
C ARG A 58 -7.39 -0.24 3.23
N VAL A 59 -7.91 0.80 2.58
CA VAL A 59 -8.08 2.11 3.22
C VAL A 59 -9.50 2.21 3.75
N LEU A 60 -9.64 2.38 5.07
CA LEU A 60 -10.94 2.55 5.73
C LEU A 60 -11.34 4.01 5.81
N SER A 61 -10.36 4.90 5.87
CA SER A 61 -10.52 6.36 5.87
C SER A 61 -9.19 7.03 5.50
N ALA A 62 -9.20 8.34 5.30
CA ALA A 62 -7.99 9.16 5.15
C ALA A 62 -6.94 9.00 6.28
N ARG A 63 -7.32 8.37 7.40
CA ARG A 63 -6.48 8.14 8.59
C ARG A 63 -6.23 6.67 8.91
N HIS A 64 -6.85 5.73 8.21
CA HIS A 64 -6.77 4.31 8.55
C HIS A 64 -6.44 3.48 7.31
N LEU A 65 -5.25 2.88 7.33
CA LEU A 65 -4.77 1.93 6.34
C LEU A 65 -4.53 0.58 7.02
N VAL A 66 -5.03 -0.49 6.41
CA VAL A 66 -4.82 -1.86 6.84
C VAL A 66 -3.97 -2.55 5.77
N ILE A 67 -2.96 -3.30 6.18
CA ILE A 67 -2.15 -4.17 5.33
C ILE A 67 -2.31 -5.60 5.85
N LEU A 68 -2.68 -6.51 4.95
CA LEU A 68 -2.89 -7.90 5.28
C LEU A 68 -1.56 -8.67 5.19
N LEU A 69 -1.28 -9.47 6.22
CA LEU A 69 -0.12 -10.34 6.33
C LEU A 69 -0.44 -11.80 6.02
N GLU A 70 -1.73 -12.19 6.03
CA GLU A 70 -2.15 -13.51 5.55
C GLU A 70 -1.78 -13.67 4.07
N GLU A 71 -1.16 -14.80 3.74
CA GLU A 71 -0.63 -15.13 2.40
C GLU A 71 0.42 -14.14 1.81
N ALA A 72 0.83 -13.10 2.56
CA ALA A 72 1.75 -12.09 2.05
C ALA A 72 3.13 -12.65 1.72
N THR A 73 3.58 -13.67 2.46
CA THR A 73 4.88 -14.33 2.21
C THR A 73 4.83 -15.13 0.91
N GLU A 74 3.74 -15.85 0.70
CA GLU A 74 3.45 -16.68 -0.46
C GLU A 74 3.32 -15.82 -1.72
N ILE A 75 2.57 -14.71 -1.64
CA ILE A 75 2.43 -13.75 -2.75
C ILE A 75 3.78 -13.11 -3.09
N ALA A 76 4.54 -12.67 -2.08
CA ALA A 76 5.86 -12.10 -2.30
C ALA A 76 6.79 -13.10 -2.99
N HIS A 77 6.81 -14.34 -2.50
CA HIS A 77 7.60 -15.41 -3.09
C HIS A 77 7.19 -15.71 -4.54
N TYR A 78 5.88 -15.81 -4.80
CA TYR A 78 5.33 -16.04 -6.14
C TYR A 78 5.73 -14.94 -7.12
N ALA A 79 5.65 -13.67 -6.68
CA ALA A 79 6.07 -12.52 -7.48
C ALA A 79 7.60 -12.35 -7.61
N GLY A 80 8.40 -13.24 -7.01
CA GLY A 80 9.85 -13.19 -7.05
C GLY A 80 10.43 -12.01 -6.28
N THR A 81 9.80 -11.60 -5.18
CA THR A 81 10.25 -10.49 -4.33
C THR A 81 10.35 -10.89 -2.86
N GLU A 82 11.06 -10.09 -2.07
CA GLU A 82 11.08 -10.24 -0.61
C GLU A 82 9.77 -9.75 0.01
N LEU A 83 9.35 -10.40 1.10
CA LEU A 83 8.14 -10.03 1.87
C LEU A 83 8.15 -8.54 2.21
N PHE A 84 9.27 -8.01 2.70
CA PHE A 84 9.34 -6.62 3.11
C PHE A 84 9.11 -5.65 1.93
N ARG A 85 9.67 -5.95 0.76
CA ARG A 85 9.46 -5.15 -0.47
C ARG A 85 8.02 -5.21 -0.97
N TYR A 86 7.38 -6.38 -0.82
CA TYR A 86 5.96 -6.52 -1.09
C TYR A 86 5.10 -5.67 -0.13
N LEU A 87 5.42 -5.68 1.17
CA LEU A 87 4.70 -4.85 2.15
C LEU A 87 4.93 -3.34 1.91
N GLU A 88 6.14 -2.92 1.51
CA GLU A 88 6.41 -1.54 1.08
C GLU A 88 5.53 -1.14 -0.12
N LEU A 89 5.34 -2.05 -1.09
CA LEU A 89 4.45 -1.83 -2.23
C LEU A 89 3.00 -1.66 -1.77
N CYS A 90 2.49 -2.58 -0.94
CA CYS A 90 1.13 -2.50 -0.39
C CYS A 90 0.91 -1.20 0.39
N LEU A 91 1.90 -0.79 1.18
CA LEU A 91 1.89 0.48 1.90
C LEU A 91 1.84 1.66 0.92
N ALA A 92 2.69 1.69 -0.11
CA ALA A 92 2.71 2.76 -1.10
C ALA A 92 1.38 2.89 -1.86
N LEU A 93 0.79 1.76 -2.28
CA LEU A 93 -0.54 1.73 -2.90
C LEU A 93 -1.62 2.25 -1.95
N GLY A 94 -1.62 1.80 -0.71
CA GLY A 94 -2.55 2.26 0.32
C GLY A 94 -2.42 3.75 0.63
N LEU A 95 -1.21 4.30 0.62
CA LEU A 95 -0.96 5.73 0.85
C LEU A 95 -1.53 6.62 -0.26
N VAL A 96 -1.46 6.16 -1.52
CA VAL A 96 -2.11 6.83 -2.65
C VAL A 96 -3.62 6.91 -2.43
N GLN A 97 -4.27 5.77 -2.14
CA GLN A 97 -5.72 5.72 -1.87
C GLN A 97 -6.11 6.60 -0.68
N ARG A 98 -5.31 6.58 0.39
CA ARG A 98 -5.51 7.40 1.57
C ARG A 98 -5.41 8.90 1.26
N LYS A 99 -4.43 9.32 0.46
CA LYS A 99 -4.28 10.72 0.04
C LYS A 99 -5.48 11.17 -0.78
N ALA A 100 -5.96 10.32 -1.69
CA ALA A 100 -7.17 10.60 -2.49
C ALA A 100 -8.39 10.90 -1.61
N LEU A 101 -8.65 10.08 -0.58
CA LEU A 101 -9.73 10.32 0.39
C LEU A 101 -9.53 11.59 1.21
N ALA A 102 -8.29 11.93 1.57
CA ALA A 102 -7.99 13.16 2.29
C ALA A 102 -8.24 14.41 1.42
N CYS A 103 -7.87 14.35 0.14
CA CYS A 103 -7.99 15.46 -0.79
C CYS A 103 -9.42 15.70 -1.29
N ASN A 104 -10.26 14.66 -1.30
CA ASN A 104 -11.64 14.80 -1.73
C ASN A 104 -12.59 13.97 -0.83
N PRO A 105 -13.27 14.62 0.13
CA PRO A 105 -14.22 13.97 1.04
C PRO A 105 -15.45 13.36 0.36
N LEU A 106 -15.70 13.68 -0.92
CA LEU A 106 -16.82 13.12 -1.67
C LEU A 106 -16.51 11.72 -2.24
N ILE A 107 -15.24 11.32 -2.25
CA ILE A 107 -14.82 9.99 -2.70
C ILE A 107 -15.24 8.97 -1.65
N ILE A 108 -15.95 7.94 -2.10
CA ILE A 108 -16.26 6.75 -1.29
C ILE A 108 -15.31 5.61 -1.66
N ASN A 109 -15.25 4.57 -0.83
CA ASN A 109 -14.31 3.46 -1.05
C ASN A 109 -14.57 2.72 -2.37
N GLU A 110 -15.81 2.68 -2.80
CA GLU A 110 -16.26 2.08 -4.05
C GLU A 110 -15.67 2.78 -5.27
N ASP A 111 -15.48 4.11 -5.22
CA ASP A 111 -14.83 4.88 -6.30
C ASP A 111 -13.34 4.52 -6.45
N LEU A 112 -12.74 3.90 -5.43
CA LEU A 112 -11.36 3.45 -5.44
C LEU A 112 -11.19 2.03 -6.02
N GLN A 113 -12.29 1.29 -6.22
CA GLN A 113 -12.26 -0.08 -6.75
C GLN A 113 -12.26 -0.09 -8.28
N HIS A 114 -11.32 -0.84 -8.90
CA HIS A 114 -11.11 -0.84 -10.35
C HIS A 114 -11.77 -2.06 -11.01
N PRO A 115 -12.97 -1.95 -11.64
CA PRO A 115 -13.61 -3.11 -12.26
C PRO A 115 -12.99 -3.51 -13.63
N GLU A 116 -12.38 -2.57 -14.37
CA GLU A 116 -12.08 -2.78 -15.80
C GLU A 116 -10.70 -3.39 -16.16
N ASN A 117 -9.76 -3.59 -15.22
CA ASN A 117 -8.44 -4.12 -15.57
C ASN A 117 -7.92 -5.14 -14.55
N GLU A 118 -7.99 -6.42 -14.92
CA GLU A 118 -7.60 -7.57 -14.09
C GLU A 118 -6.15 -7.52 -13.59
N ARG A 119 -5.26 -6.72 -14.19
CA ARG A 119 -3.82 -6.69 -13.84
C ARG A 119 -3.33 -5.40 -13.20
N CYS A 120 -4.21 -4.44 -12.91
CA CYS A 120 -3.82 -3.23 -12.20
C CYS A 120 -3.61 -3.54 -10.71
N LEU A 121 -2.52 -3.06 -10.10
CA LEU A 121 -2.26 -3.23 -8.65
C LEU A 121 -3.30 -2.55 -7.74
N PHE A 122 -4.12 -1.64 -8.27
CA PHE A 122 -5.25 -1.08 -7.54
C PHE A 122 -6.55 -1.88 -7.73
N ASN A 123 -6.52 -2.96 -8.51
CA ASN A 123 -7.66 -3.85 -8.67
C ASN A 123 -7.76 -4.81 -7.47
N CYS A 124 -8.37 -4.31 -6.40
CA CYS A 124 -8.66 -5.10 -5.22
C CYS A 124 -10.05 -5.78 -5.29
N THR A 125 -10.60 -6.04 -6.49
CA THR A 125 -11.88 -6.74 -6.64
C THR A 125 -11.62 -8.22 -6.93
N GLY A 126 -11.46 -9.04 -5.89
CA GLY A 126 -11.21 -10.47 -6.02
C GLY A 126 -10.70 -11.10 -4.73
N GLU A 127 -10.44 -12.40 -4.78
CA GLU A 127 -9.78 -13.11 -3.68
C GLU A 127 -8.28 -12.77 -3.65
N ILE A 128 -7.66 -12.81 -2.48
CA ILE A 128 -6.24 -12.45 -2.28
C ILE A 128 -5.30 -13.29 -3.16
N GLN A 129 -5.65 -14.54 -3.43
CA GLN A 129 -4.88 -15.43 -4.31
C GLN A 129 -4.83 -14.90 -5.75
N SER A 130 -5.90 -14.25 -6.21
CA SER A 130 -5.95 -13.62 -7.54
C SER A 130 -5.02 -12.41 -7.63
N TYR A 131 -4.72 -11.76 -6.49
CA TYR A 131 -3.81 -10.62 -6.43
C TYR A 131 -2.37 -11.02 -6.78
N ALA A 132 -1.96 -12.27 -6.52
CA ALA A 132 -0.62 -12.77 -6.89
C ALA A 132 -0.33 -12.56 -8.39
N LEU A 133 -1.32 -12.79 -9.26
CA LEU A 133 -1.22 -12.58 -10.71
C LEU A 133 -1.08 -11.09 -11.09
N GLN A 134 -1.66 -10.19 -10.30
CA GLN A 134 -1.56 -8.74 -10.51
C GLN A 134 -0.16 -8.24 -10.17
N VAL A 135 0.45 -8.82 -9.13
CA VAL A 135 1.78 -8.41 -8.64
C VAL A 135 2.89 -8.79 -9.61
N GLU A 136 2.77 -9.86 -10.39
CA GLU A 136 3.78 -10.27 -11.39
C GLU A 136 4.19 -9.14 -12.36
N GLY A 137 3.20 -8.32 -12.76
CA GLY A 137 3.39 -7.23 -13.70
C GLY A 137 3.93 -5.94 -13.06
N PHE A 138 3.82 -5.82 -11.73
CA PHE A 138 4.04 -4.57 -10.99
C PHE A 138 3.44 -3.38 -11.73
N TYR A 139 2.19 -3.49 -12.17
CA TYR A 139 1.59 -2.59 -13.15
C TYR A 139 0.45 -1.75 -12.57
N VAL A 140 0.48 -0.45 -12.85
CA VAL A 140 -0.62 0.47 -12.58
C VAL A 140 -1.12 0.99 -13.92
N CYS A 141 -2.43 0.85 -14.17
CA CYS A 141 -3.01 1.27 -15.43
C CYS A 141 -3.00 2.81 -15.57
N ARG A 142 -3.05 3.28 -16.82
CA ARG A 142 -3.05 4.72 -17.12
C ARG A 142 -4.25 5.44 -16.50
N ALA A 143 -5.43 4.84 -16.56
CA ALA A 143 -6.66 5.44 -16.02
C ALA A 143 -6.54 5.74 -14.52
N TYR A 144 -6.01 4.81 -13.72
CA TYR A 144 -5.83 5.01 -12.29
C TYR A 144 -4.72 6.01 -11.96
N ARG A 145 -3.65 6.00 -12.74
CA ARG A 145 -2.64 7.06 -12.62
C ARG A 145 -3.29 8.43 -12.83
N GLU A 146 -4.02 8.63 -13.93
CA GLU A 146 -4.67 9.91 -14.22
C GLU A 146 -5.71 10.28 -13.16
N PHE A 147 -6.53 9.32 -12.71
CA PHE A 147 -7.51 9.52 -11.64
C PHE A 147 -6.89 10.08 -10.37
N TYR A 148 -5.84 9.45 -9.85
CA TYR A 148 -5.20 9.91 -8.61
C TYR A 148 -4.36 11.17 -8.79
N LEU A 149 -3.77 11.40 -9.97
CA LEU A 149 -3.11 12.67 -10.25
C LEU A 149 -4.10 13.83 -10.22
N CYS A 150 -5.35 13.64 -10.68
CA CYS A 150 -6.42 14.64 -10.51
C CYS A 150 -6.81 14.91 -9.04
N LEU A 151 -6.38 14.05 -8.12
CA LEU A 151 -6.64 14.14 -6.67
C LEU A 151 -5.40 14.58 -5.88
N CYS A 152 -4.46 15.27 -6.54
CA CYS A 152 -3.26 15.80 -5.92
C CYS A 152 -2.41 14.73 -5.21
N CYS A 153 -2.32 13.53 -5.78
CA CYS A 153 -1.53 12.40 -5.27
C CYS A 153 -0.17 12.25 -5.99
N GLU A 154 0.38 13.32 -6.58
CA GLU A 154 1.60 13.27 -7.39
C GLU A 154 2.78 12.71 -6.59
N ARG A 155 2.95 13.17 -5.35
CA ARG A 155 4.07 12.73 -4.48
C ARG A 155 3.94 11.26 -4.11
N GLU A 156 2.75 10.82 -3.72
CA GLU A 156 2.47 9.41 -3.41
C GLU A 156 2.73 8.53 -4.64
N PHE A 157 2.38 8.99 -5.84
CA PHE A 157 2.66 8.29 -7.09
C PHE A 157 4.14 8.24 -7.43
N GLU A 158 4.91 9.31 -7.20
CA GLU A 158 6.37 9.28 -7.38
C GLU A 158 7.02 8.20 -6.51
N GLN A 159 6.54 8.01 -5.28
CA GLN A 159 7.04 6.96 -4.40
C GLN A 159 6.61 5.57 -4.87
N LEU A 160 5.35 5.41 -5.26
CA LEU A 160 4.87 4.17 -5.85
C LEU A 160 5.72 3.80 -7.08
N ASP A 161 6.01 4.74 -7.98
CA ASP A 161 6.85 4.52 -9.15
C ASP A 161 8.27 4.09 -8.81
N ARG A 162 8.86 4.65 -7.74
CA ARG A 162 10.16 4.19 -7.25
C ARG A 162 10.09 2.74 -6.79
N GLN A 163 9.05 2.35 -6.03
CA GLN A 163 8.89 0.96 -5.58
C GLN A 163 8.69 0.00 -6.76
N LEU A 164 7.81 0.33 -7.70
CA LEU A 164 7.59 -0.48 -8.91
C LEU A 164 8.88 -0.64 -9.71
N ASN A 165 9.68 0.41 -9.84
CA ASN A 165 10.95 0.36 -10.56
C ASN A 165 12.02 -0.49 -9.83
N LEU A 166 12.06 -0.46 -8.50
CA LEU A 166 12.95 -1.33 -7.73
C LEU A 166 12.55 -2.80 -7.89
N LEU A 167 11.26 -3.10 -7.78
CA LEU A 167 10.71 -4.45 -7.91
C LEU A 167 10.90 -5.03 -9.32
N ARG A 168 10.71 -4.23 -10.36
CA ARG A 168 10.93 -4.67 -11.76
C ARG A 168 12.40 -4.92 -12.09
N LYS A 169 13.33 -4.27 -11.39
CA LYS A 169 14.79 -4.47 -11.55
C LYS A 169 15.31 -5.65 -10.73
N GLY A 170 14.49 -6.22 -9.85
CA GLY A 170 14.82 -7.42 -9.11
C GLY A 170 15.01 -8.64 -10.03
N PRO A 171 15.88 -9.59 -9.67
CA PRO A 171 16.08 -10.81 -10.45
C PRO A 171 14.80 -11.64 -10.41
N LYS A 172 13.97 -11.58 -11.45
CA LYS A 172 12.72 -12.35 -11.53
C LYS A 172 12.93 -13.86 -11.40
N TYR A 173 14.13 -14.34 -11.76
CA TYR A 173 14.58 -15.72 -11.58
C TYR A 173 16.11 -15.71 -11.49
N SER A 174 16.69 -15.63 -10.30
CA SER A 174 18.04 -16.17 -10.12
C SER A 174 17.90 -17.68 -10.08
N GLU A 175 18.12 -18.31 -11.23
CA GLU A 175 18.14 -19.76 -11.42
C GLU A 175 18.84 -20.45 -10.22
N LYS A 176 18.08 -21.29 -9.52
CA LYS A 176 18.62 -22.35 -8.66
C LYS A 176 18.04 -23.67 -9.12
#